data_AF-A0A356RC20-F1
#
_entry.id   AF-A0A356RC20-F1
#
_cell.length_a   1.000
_cell.length_b   1.000
_cell.length_c   1.000
_cell.angle_alpha   90.00
_cell.angle_beta   90.00
_cell.angle_gamma   90.00
#
_symmetry.space_group_name_H-M   'P 1'
#
loop_
_entity.id
_entity.type
_entity.pdbx_description
1 polymer ?
#
loop_
_entity_poly.entity_id
_entity_poly.type
_entity_poly.pdbx_seq_one_letter_code
_entity_poly.pdbx_strand_id
1 'polypeptide(L)'
;MKLRTPDIRFLIDPEVPSFFTEIELPSGKIIEFYGLHPRPPRFGQDTDERDAEILMIGRDVAHGEKPVVVTGDLNDVAWSDTTTLFQKISGLVDPRIGRGFFNTFHAKYPIFRFPVDHIFHSRLFRLVEMKRLPSIGSDHFPILAVLSYEPDRLNPEPSVADREDRKLARELIREGKR
;
A
#
# COMPACT_ATOMS: atom_id res chain seq x y z
N MET A 1 -12.90 -3.92 17.52
CA MET A 1 -12.36 -2.72 16.84
C MET A 1 -13.52 -1.91 16.32
N LYS A 2 -13.41 -0.58 16.35
CA LYS A 2 -14.46 0.34 15.89
C LYS A 2 -13.91 1.18 14.74
N LEU A 3 -14.66 1.26 13.64
CA LEU A 3 -14.37 2.20 12.55
C LEU A 3 -14.81 3.60 12.95
N ARG A 4 -13.98 4.59 12.66
CA ARG A 4 -14.24 6.02 12.87
C ARG A 4 -14.07 6.72 11.52
N THR A 5 -15.02 7.61 11.21
CA THR A 5 -15.01 8.44 9.99
C THR A 5 -14.70 7.66 8.70
N PRO A 6 -15.43 6.57 8.40
CA PRO A 6 -15.23 5.85 7.14
C PRO A 6 -15.57 6.75 5.96
N ASP A 7 -14.75 6.71 4.93
CA ASP A 7 -14.81 7.59 3.77
C ASP A 7 -14.44 6.82 2.51
N ILE A 8 -15.21 7.03 1.44
CA ILE A 8 -14.94 6.47 0.12
C ILE A 8 -14.46 7.61 -0.76
N ARG A 9 -13.23 7.50 -1.26
CA ARG A 9 -12.57 8.53 -2.05
C ARG A 9 -12.32 8.04 -3.46
N PHE A 10 -12.54 8.91 -4.43
CA PHE A 10 -12.18 8.67 -5.83
C PHE A 10 -10.98 9.57 -6.13
N LEU A 11 -9.78 8.99 -6.12
CA LEU A 11 -8.53 9.77 -6.07
C LEU A 11 -8.12 10.29 -7.45
N ILE A 12 -8.22 9.43 -8.46
CA ILE A 12 -7.94 9.73 -9.87
C ILE A 12 -9.18 9.38 -10.69
N ASP A 13 -9.58 8.11 -10.66
CA ASP A 13 -10.69 7.62 -11.46
C ASP A 13 -12.03 7.67 -10.71
N PRO A 14 -13.10 8.29 -11.26
CA PRO A 14 -14.38 8.45 -10.58
C PRO A 14 -15.19 7.15 -10.43
N GLU A 15 -14.77 6.05 -11.06
CA GLU A 15 -15.43 4.75 -10.96
C GLU A 15 -14.67 3.77 -10.06
N VAL A 16 -13.45 4.12 -9.62
CA VAL A 16 -12.60 3.25 -8.81
C VAL A 16 -12.47 3.82 -7.40
N PRO A 17 -13.14 3.22 -6.41
CA PRO A 17 -13.12 3.71 -5.04
C PRO A 17 -11.85 3.28 -4.31
N SER A 18 -11.28 4.21 -3.57
CA SER A 18 -10.34 3.99 -2.48
C SER A 18 -11.05 4.18 -1.14
N PHE A 19 -10.74 3.35 -0.15
CA PHE A 19 -11.38 3.38 1.17
C PHE A 19 -10.43 3.97 2.21
N PHE A 20 -10.93 4.91 3.00
CA PHE A 20 -10.21 5.47 4.15
C PHE A 20 -11.05 5.33 5.41
N THR A 21 -10.41 4.99 6.52
CA THR A 21 -11.07 5.04 7.83
C THR A 21 -10.02 5.17 8.93
N GLU A 22 -10.43 5.69 10.07
CA GLU A 22 -9.72 5.48 11.31
C GLU A 22 -10.19 4.18 11.98
N ILE A 23 -9.29 3.49 12.65
CA ILE A 23 -9.59 2.28 13.43
C ILE A 23 -9.12 2.50 14.87
N GLU A 24 -10.05 2.33 15.81
CA GLU A 24 -9.71 2.30 17.23
C GLU A 24 -9.34 0.86 17.64
N LEU A 25 -8.07 0.71 18.03
CA LEU A 25 -7.52 -0.54 18.57
C LEU A 25 -8.10 -0.82 19.96
N PRO A 26 -8.08 -2.08 20.44
CA PRO A 26 -8.49 -2.41 21.82
C PRO A 26 -7.73 -1.62 22.91
N SER A 27 -6.51 -1.15 22.61
CA SER A 27 -5.73 -0.28 23.49
C SER A 27 -6.23 1.18 23.56
N GLY A 28 -7.24 1.56 22.77
CA GLY A 28 -7.71 2.93 22.60
C GLY A 28 -6.87 3.76 21.61
N LYS A 29 -5.76 3.21 21.09
CA LYS A 29 -4.97 3.89 20.06
C LYS A 29 -5.77 3.98 18.76
N ILE A 30 -5.76 5.17 18.15
CA ILE A 30 -6.34 5.41 16.83
C ILE A 30 -5.24 5.24 15.78
N ILE A 31 -5.54 4.50 14.73
CA ILE A 31 -4.70 4.29 13.56
C ILE A 31 -5.47 4.67 12.30
N GLU A 32 -4.77 5.06 11.25
CA GLU A 32 -5.35 5.27 9.92
C GLU A 32 -5.25 3.99 9.08
N PHE A 33 -6.26 3.76 8.26
CA PHE A 33 -6.33 2.64 7.34
C PHE A 33 -6.71 3.13 5.95
N TYR A 34 -5.92 2.75 4.95
CA TYR A 34 -6.17 3.02 3.55
C TYR A 34 -6.27 1.70 2.79
N GLY A 35 -7.41 1.48 2.13
CA GLY A 35 -7.64 0.38 1.19
C GLY A 35 -7.63 0.91 -0.25
N LEU A 36 -6.66 0.50 -1.06
CA LEU A 36 -6.48 1.00 -2.43
C LEU A 36 -6.72 -0.11 -3.46
N HIS A 37 -7.24 0.26 -4.62
CA HIS A 37 -7.33 -0.65 -5.77
C HIS A 37 -7.23 0.11 -7.09
N PRO A 38 -6.09 0.79 -7.36
CA PRO A 38 -5.91 1.53 -8.60
C PRO A 38 -6.06 0.59 -9.80
N ARG A 39 -6.47 1.16 -10.95
CA ARG A 39 -6.74 0.36 -12.14
C ARG A 39 -5.54 -0.49 -12.57
N PRO A 40 -5.78 -1.72 -13.07
CA PRO A 40 -4.72 -2.51 -13.67
C PRO A 40 -4.14 -1.82 -14.89
N PRO A 41 -2.82 -1.93 -15.13
CA PRO A 41 -2.24 -1.46 -16.37
C PRO A 41 -2.89 -2.23 -17.54
N ARG A 42 -3.34 -1.51 -18.57
CA ARG A 42 -3.84 -2.12 -19.79
C ARG A 42 -2.75 -2.13 -20.85
N PHE A 43 -2.78 -3.14 -21.71
CA PHE A 43 -1.81 -3.24 -22.80
C PHE A 43 -1.89 -2.00 -23.70
N GLY A 44 -0.77 -1.29 -23.85
CA GLY A 44 -0.70 -0.05 -24.63
C GLY A 44 -1.22 1.21 -23.92
N GLN A 45 -1.50 1.15 -22.62
CA GLN A 45 -1.78 2.32 -21.78
C GLN A 45 -0.62 2.59 -20.81
N ASP A 46 -0.44 3.85 -20.46
CA ASP A 46 0.53 4.27 -19.45
C ASP A 46 0.07 3.89 -18.04
N THR A 47 1.00 3.88 -17.09
CA THR A 47 0.74 3.62 -15.67
C THR A 47 0.57 4.87 -14.82
N ASP A 48 0.60 6.05 -15.45
CA ASP A 48 0.54 7.36 -14.82
C ASP A 48 -0.58 7.50 -13.78
N GLU A 49 -1.81 7.12 -14.11
CA GLU A 49 -2.96 7.21 -13.20
C GLU A 49 -2.78 6.34 -11.94
N ARG A 50 -2.35 5.09 -12.13
CA ARG A 50 -2.07 4.14 -11.06
C ARG A 50 -0.95 4.66 -10.16
N ASP A 51 0.14 5.12 -10.76
CA ASP A 51 1.32 5.59 -10.05
C ASP A 51 1.02 6.88 -9.28
N ALA A 52 0.24 7.80 -9.89
CA ALA A 52 -0.25 9.00 -9.23
C ALA A 52 -1.14 8.67 -8.02
N GLU A 53 -2.07 7.73 -8.14
CA GLU A 53 -2.96 7.33 -7.04
C GLU A 53 -2.18 6.79 -5.84
N ILE A 54 -1.22 5.89 -6.08
CA ILE A 54 -0.34 5.33 -5.04
C ILE A 54 0.47 6.46 -4.37
N LEU A 55 1.09 7.34 -5.16
CA LEU A 55 1.94 8.41 -4.64
C LEU A 55 1.16 9.51 -3.91
N MET A 56 -0.10 9.77 -4.29
CA MET A 56 -0.98 10.68 -3.55
C MET A 56 -1.18 10.20 -2.12
N ILE A 57 -1.47 8.91 -1.92
CA ILE A 57 -1.59 8.34 -0.58
C ILE A 57 -0.26 8.37 0.15
N GLY A 58 0.85 8.09 -0.54
CA GLY A 58 2.17 8.18 0.07
C GLY A 58 2.47 9.58 0.61
N ARG A 59 2.10 10.62 -0.13
CA ARG A 59 2.23 12.01 0.31
C ARG A 59 1.27 12.35 1.46
N ASP A 60 0.02 11.93 1.40
CA ASP A 60 -0.96 12.23 2.44
C ASP A 60 -0.55 11.58 3.77
N VAL A 61 -0.07 10.33 3.72
CA VAL A 61 0.53 9.62 4.87
C VAL A 61 1.73 10.36 5.44
N ALA A 62 2.62 10.88 4.61
CA ALA A 62 3.82 11.58 5.05
C ALA A 62 3.53 12.87 5.85
N HIS A 63 2.35 13.47 5.67
CA HIS A 63 1.91 14.65 6.44
C HIS A 63 1.09 14.28 7.68
N GLY A 64 0.73 13.00 7.85
CA GLY A 64 -0.03 12.51 8.99
C GLY A 64 0.85 12.17 10.19
N GLU A 65 0.29 12.27 11.40
CA GLU A 65 0.98 11.92 12.65
C GLU A 65 0.53 10.57 13.23
N LYS A 66 -0.55 9.99 12.71
CA LYS A 66 -1.13 8.75 13.23
C LYS A 66 -0.39 7.53 12.66
N PRO A 67 -0.28 6.43 13.43
CA PRO A 67 0.15 5.16 12.86
C PRO A 67 -0.81 4.77 11.74
N VAL A 68 -0.27 4.28 10.63
CA VAL A 68 -1.07 3.96 9.44
C VAL A 68 -0.80 2.55 8.94
N VAL A 69 -1.81 1.96 8.31
CA VAL A 69 -1.72 0.78 7.46
C VAL A 69 -2.31 1.14 6.08
N VAL A 70 -1.58 0.86 5.02
CA VAL A 70 -2.05 0.99 3.63
C VAL A 70 -2.03 -0.40 3.00
N THR A 71 -3.12 -0.82 2.37
CA THR A 71 -3.18 -2.15 1.76
C THR A 71 -4.12 -2.19 0.56
N GLY A 72 -3.93 -3.18 -0.29
CA GLY A 72 -4.82 -3.49 -1.39
C GLY A 72 -4.08 -4.10 -2.57
N ASP A 73 -4.82 -4.37 -3.65
CA ASP A 73 -4.23 -4.74 -4.93
C ASP A 73 -3.84 -3.47 -5.66
N LEU A 74 -2.53 -3.18 -5.66
CA LEU A 74 -1.98 -1.97 -6.27
C LEU A 74 -1.75 -2.12 -7.77
N ASN A 75 -1.99 -3.30 -8.35
CA ASN A 75 -1.71 -3.58 -9.75
C ASN A 75 -0.28 -3.20 -10.18
N ASP A 76 0.63 -3.28 -9.22
CA ASP A 76 2.04 -2.93 -9.36
C ASP A 76 2.88 -3.98 -8.64
N VAL A 77 4.03 -4.32 -9.22
CA VAL A 77 4.89 -5.37 -8.66
C VAL A 77 5.72 -4.82 -7.50
N ALA A 78 5.96 -5.65 -6.49
CA ALA A 78 6.71 -5.28 -5.28
C ALA A 78 8.12 -4.69 -5.51
N TRP A 79 8.71 -4.89 -6.69
CA TRP A 79 10.05 -4.40 -7.06
C TRP A 79 10.02 -3.24 -8.07
N SER A 80 8.88 -2.58 -8.26
CA SER A 80 8.79 -1.42 -9.15
C SER A 80 9.44 -0.17 -8.55
N ASP A 81 9.76 0.79 -9.42
CA ASP A 81 10.22 2.11 -9.02
C ASP A 81 9.12 2.89 -8.28
N THR A 82 7.85 2.75 -8.68
CA THR A 82 6.70 3.37 -8.01
C THR A 82 6.56 2.89 -6.57
N THR A 83 6.65 1.58 -6.32
CA THR A 83 6.59 1.00 -4.98
C THR A 83 7.77 1.45 -4.12
N THR A 84 8.96 1.57 -4.71
CA THR A 84 10.14 2.09 -4.01
C THR A 84 9.97 3.57 -3.66
N LEU A 85 9.51 4.38 -4.61
CA LEU A 85 9.25 5.80 -4.41
C LEU A 85 8.15 6.04 -3.38
N PHE A 86 7.07 5.25 -3.41
CA PHE A 86 6.01 5.28 -2.42
C PHE A 86 6.54 5.07 -1.00
N GLN A 87 7.37 4.04 -0.78
CA GLN A 87 7.97 3.79 0.55
C GLN A 87 8.86 4.95 1.01
N LYS A 88 9.66 5.51 0.10
CA LYS A 88 10.52 6.66 0.39
C LYS A 88 9.73 7.91 0.78
N ILE A 89 8.65 8.18 0.04
CA ILE A 89 7.80 9.37 0.25
C ILE A 89 6.97 9.22 1.52
N SER A 90 6.35 8.06 1.71
CA SER A 90 5.43 7.80 2.83
C SER A 90 6.12 7.45 4.15
N GLY A 91 7.38 6.97 4.09
CA GLY A 91 8.07 6.43 5.26
C GLY A 91 7.51 5.08 5.74
N LEU A 92 6.64 4.43 4.96
CA LEU A 92 6.05 3.14 5.33
C LEU A 92 6.99 1.97 5.02
N VAL A 93 6.85 0.94 5.85
CA VAL A 93 7.61 -0.30 5.77
C VAL A 93 6.81 -1.32 4.97
N ASP A 94 7.47 -1.94 3.98
CA ASP A 94 6.99 -3.17 3.36
C ASP A 94 7.40 -4.40 4.21
N PRO A 95 6.45 -5.11 4.83
CA PRO A 95 6.74 -6.29 5.64
C PRO A 95 7.29 -7.47 4.82
N ARG A 96 7.18 -7.46 3.49
CA ARG A 96 7.64 -8.56 2.60
C ARG A 96 9.15 -8.55 2.41
N ILE A 97 9.80 -7.39 2.56
CA ILE A 97 11.25 -7.25 2.37
C ILE A 97 11.99 -8.21 3.31
N GLY A 98 12.89 -9.02 2.73
CA GLY A 98 13.65 -10.05 3.44
C GLY A 98 12.89 -11.33 3.78
N ARG A 99 11.65 -11.52 3.29
CA ARG A 99 10.78 -12.67 3.65
C ARG A 99 10.26 -13.47 2.45
N GLY A 100 10.70 -13.14 1.24
CA GLY A 100 10.40 -13.87 0.01
C GLY A 100 9.22 -13.30 -0.78
N PHE A 101 8.86 -14.00 -1.86
CA PHE A 101 7.81 -13.57 -2.78
C PHE A 101 6.43 -14.04 -2.33
N PHE A 102 5.54 -13.08 -2.09
CA PHE A 102 4.12 -13.32 -1.79
C PHE A 102 3.29 -13.19 -3.06
N ASN A 103 3.49 -14.08 -4.02
CA ASN A 103 2.82 -13.96 -5.32
C ASN A 103 1.33 -14.30 -5.23
N THR A 104 0.49 -13.29 -5.41
CA THR A 104 -0.97 -13.38 -5.23
C THR A 104 -1.71 -13.54 -6.54
N PHE A 105 -1.23 -12.97 -7.64
CA PHE A 105 -1.89 -12.98 -8.96
C PHE A 105 -0.98 -13.50 -10.08
N HIS A 106 -1.34 -14.43 -10.95
CA HIS A 106 -2.64 -15.04 -11.12
C HIS A 106 -2.69 -16.43 -10.47
N ALA A 107 -3.63 -16.64 -9.55
CA ALA A 107 -3.78 -17.87 -8.77
C ALA A 107 -3.93 -19.14 -9.63
N LYS A 108 -4.55 -19.02 -10.81
CA LYS A 108 -4.82 -20.14 -11.74
C LYS A 108 -3.61 -20.55 -12.59
N TYR A 109 -2.62 -19.67 -12.77
CA TYR A 109 -1.48 -19.91 -13.65
C TYR A 109 -0.15 -19.83 -12.88
N PRO A 110 0.37 -20.96 -12.37
CA PRO A 110 1.54 -20.98 -11.49
C PRO A 110 2.80 -20.27 -12.02
N ILE A 111 2.99 -20.25 -13.34
CA ILE A 111 4.16 -19.65 -14.01
C ILE A 111 4.05 -18.12 -14.12
N PHE A 112 2.83 -17.56 -14.11
CA PHE A 112 2.57 -16.12 -14.27
C PHE A 112 2.06 -15.50 -12.96
N ARG A 113 2.78 -15.78 -11.87
CA ARG A 113 2.43 -15.31 -10.53
C ARG A 113 3.33 -14.16 -10.09
N PHE A 114 2.70 -13.08 -9.65
CA PHE A 114 3.23 -11.76 -9.32
C PHE A 114 2.66 -11.28 -7.98
N PRO A 115 3.44 -10.52 -7.19
CA PRO A 115 3.01 -9.97 -5.91
C PRO A 115 2.43 -8.56 -6.10
N VAL A 116 1.18 -8.48 -6.54
CA VAL A 116 0.47 -7.21 -6.80
C VAL A 116 -0.38 -6.73 -5.64
N ASP A 117 -0.61 -7.59 -4.63
CA ASP A 117 -1.25 -7.23 -3.38
C ASP A 117 -0.20 -6.78 -2.35
N HIS A 118 -0.41 -5.59 -1.79
CA HIS A 118 0.53 -4.95 -0.89
C HIS A 118 -0.10 -4.69 0.49
N ILE A 119 0.76 -4.72 1.49
CA ILE A 119 0.49 -4.23 2.84
C ILE A 119 1.69 -3.38 3.21
N PHE A 120 1.48 -2.12 3.53
CA PHE A 120 2.48 -1.22 4.08
C PHE A 120 2.02 -0.75 5.44
N HIS A 121 2.94 -0.54 6.36
CA HIS A 121 2.60 -0.05 7.69
C HIS A 121 3.63 0.93 8.22
N SER A 122 3.18 1.83 9.10
CA SER A 122 4.08 2.70 9.84
C SER A 122 5.07 1.89 10.69
N ARG A 123 6.23 2.48 11.00
CA ARG A 123 7.31 1.83 11.76
C ARG A 123 6.91 1.38 13.16
N LEU A 124 5.80 1.92 13.67
CA LEU A 124 5.20 1.63 14.98
C LEU A 124 4.55 0.24 15.05
N PHE A 125 4.47 -0.49 13.94
CA PHE A 125 3.94 -1.86 13.92
C PHE A 125 5.02 -2.89 13.68
N ARG A 126 5.12 -3.91 14.53
CA ARG A 126 5.94 -5.08 14.24
C ARG A 126 5.12 -6.13 13.50
N LEU A 127 5.71 -6.71 12.46
CA LEU A 127 5.16 -7.90 11.80
C LEU A 127 5.30 -9.12 12.72
N VAL A 128 4.17 -9.73 13.09
CA VAL A 128 4.09 -10.98 13.84
C VAL A 128 4.07 -12.17 12.90
N GLU A 129 3.25 -12.09 11.86
CA GLU A 129 3.03 -13.18 10.91
C GLU A 129 2.63 -12.61 9.54
N MET A 130 3.10 -13.25 8.47
CA MET A 130 2.62 -12.98 7.11
C MET A 130 2.53 -14.29 6.33
N LYS A 131 1.38 -14.53 5.70
CA LYS A 131 1.13 -15.75 4.93
C LYS A 131 0.25 -15.46 3.71
N ARG A 132 0.56 -16.11 2.59
CA ARG A 132 -0.39 -16.28 1.50
C ARG A 132 -1.28 -17.47 1.79
N LEU A 133 -2.58 -17.24 1.83
CA LEU A 133 -3.57 -18.26 2.15
C LEU A 133 -3.94 -19.11 0.91
N PRO A 134 -4.60 -20.27 1.11
CA PRO A 134 -5.13 -21.07 0.01
C PRO A 134 -6.09 -20.30 -0.90
N SER A 135 -6.25 -20.77 -2.14
CA SER A 135 -7.20 -20.16 -3.08
C SER A 135 -8.63 -20.26 -2.55
N ILE A 136 -9.39 -19.19 -2.76
CA ILE A 136 -10.83 -19.10 -2.45
C ILE A 136 -11.70 -19.08 -3.73
N GLY A 137 -11.13 -19.45 -4.88
CA GLY A 137 -11.79 -19.37 -6.19
C GLY A 137 -11.60 -18.04 -6.94
N SER A 138 -10.99 -17.04 -6.30
CA SER A 138 -10.53 -15.80 -6.94
C SER A 138 -9.31 -16.05 -7.85
N ASP A 139 -9.07 -15.13 -8.78
CA ASP A 139 -7.81 -15.00 -9.52
C ASP A 139 -6.64 -14.49 -8.68
N HIS A 140 -6.91 -13.96 -7.48
CA HIS A 140 -5.92 -13.62 -6.45
C HIS A 140 -5.94 -14.62 -5.29
N PHE A 141 -4.78 -14.84 -4.66
CA PHE A 141 -4.68 -15.47 -3.34
C PHE A 141 -4.84 -14.42 -2.24
N PRO A 142 -5.60 -14.70 -1.16
CA PRO A 142 -5.63 -13.82 0.00
C PRO A 142 -4.27 -13.76 0.70
N ILE A 143 -3.93 -12.60 1.26
CA ILE A 143 -2.78 -12.41 2.14
C ILE A 143 -3.28 -12.14 3.56
N LEU A 144 -2.72 -12.86 4.52
CA LEU A 144 -2.84 -12.60 5.94
C LEU A 144 -1.58 -11.89 6.42
N ALA A 145 -1.75 -10.76 7.10
CA ALA A 145 -0.70 -10.18 7.93
C ALA A 145 -1.24 -9.91 9.34
N VAL A 146 -0.43 -10.26 10.34
CA VAL A 146 -0.68 -9.96 11.74
C VAL A 146 0.33 -8.91 12.18
N LEU A 147 -0.17 -7.73 12.53
CA LEU A 147 0.63 -6.59 12.97
C LEU A 147 0.38 -6.32 14.46
N SER A 148 1.46 -6.06 15.19
CA SER A 148 1.43 -5.68 16.61
C SER A 148 1.85 -4.22 16.74
N TYR A 149 1.04 -3.39 17.37
CA TYR A 149 1.39 -2.00 17.64
C TYR A 149 2.40 -1.92 18.79
N GLU A 150 3.64 -1.57 18.47
CA GLU A 150 4.80 -1.57 19.38
C GLU A 150 5.57 -0.24 19.24
N PRO A 151 5.03 0.89 19.75
CA PRO A 151 5.63 2.21 19.56
C PRO A 151 7.03 2.36 20.16
N ASP A 152 7.38 1.55 21.16
CA ASP A 152 8.70 1.55 21.80
C ASP A 152 9.75 0.73 21.04
N ARG A 153 9.36 0.02 19.97
CA ARG A 153 10.23 -0.85 19.16
C ARG A 153 10.04 -0.58 17.67
N LEU A 154 10.56 0.56 17.24
CA LEU A 154 10.44 1.00 15.85
C LEU A 154 11.15 0.04 14.90
N ASN A 155 10.50 -0.27 13.78
CA ASN A 155 11.19 -0.89 12.65
C ASN A 155 12.27 0.05 12.08
N PRO A 156 13.25 -0.47 11.34
CA PRO A 156 14.15 0.37 10.56
C PRO A 156 13.39 1.37 9.68
N GLU A 157 13.95 2.56 9.50
CA GLU A 157 13.42 3.48 8.50
C GLU A 157 13.61 2.90 7.10
N PRO A 158 12.60 2.98 6.23
CA PRO A 158 12.88 2.88 4.80
C PRO A 158 13.82 4.01 4.39
N SER A 159 14.46 3.89 3.22
CA SER A 159 15.27 4.97 2.67
C SER A 159 14.48 6.26 2.62
N VAL A 160 15.05 7.37 3.09
CA VAL A 160 14.38 8.68 3.12
C VAL A 160 14.34 9.27 1.71
N ALA A 161 13.18 9.80 1.29
CA ALA A 161 13.07 10.51 0.01
C ALA A 161 13.95 11.77 -0.03
N ASP A 162 14.82 11.84 -1.04
CA ASP A 162 15.64 13.03 -1.32
C ASP A 162 14.85 14.10 -2.11
N ARG A 163 15.55 15.16 -2.55
CA ARG A 163 14.93 16.27 -3.29
C ARG A 163 14.39 15.82 -4.65
N GLU A 164 15.10 14.94 -5.34
CA GLU A 164 14.74 14.45 -6.66
C GLU A 164 13.60 13.43 -6.56
N ASP A 165 13.62 12.53 -5.58
CA ASP A 165 12.50 11.64 -5.27
C ASP A 165 11.20 12.45 -5.05
N ARG A 166 11.26 13.51 -4.23
CA ARG A 166 10.11 14.39 -3.98
C ARG A 166 9.67 15.15 -5.22
N LYS A 167 10.59 15.50 -6.12
CA LYS A 167 10.28 16.19 -7.37
C LYS A 167 9.59 15.23 -8.34
N LEU A 168 10.15 14.04 -8.54
CA LEU A 168 9.59 12.98 -9.34
C LEU A 168 8.18 12.63 -8.86
N ALA A 169 7.97 12.43 -7.56
CA ALA A 169 6.65 12.15 -7.01
C ALA A 169 5.61 13.25 -7.34
N ARG A 170 6.01 14.54 -7.29
CA ARG A 170 5.13 15.65 -7.69
C ARG A 170 4.83 15.67 -9.18
N GLU A 171 5.79 15.31 -10.01
CA GLU A 171 5.64 15.26 -11.47
C GLU A 171 4.68 14.15 -11.87
N LEU A 172 4.89 12.92 -11.38
CA LEU A 172 4.02 11.76 -11.62
C LEU A 172 2.59 12.01 -11.13
N ILE A 173 2.41 12.54 -9.92
CA ILE A 173 1.07 12.90 -9.40
C ILE A 173 0.37 13.94 -10.30
N ARG A 174 1.12 14.87 -10.88
CA ARG A 174 0.56 15.90 -11.77
C ARG A 174 0.20 15.31 -13.13
N GLU A 175 1.00 14.37 -13.64
CA GLU A 175 0.79 13.73 -14.94
C GLU A 175 -0.40 12.80 -14.92
N GLY A 176 -0.51 11.91 -13.92
CA GLY A 176 -1.66 11.00 -13.79
C GLY A 176 -2.99 11.65 -13.40
N LYS A 177 -3.02 12.97 -13.18
CA LYS A 177 -4.25 13.75 -12.92
C LYS A 177 -4.80 14.48 -14.15
N ARG A 178 -4.10 14.41 -15.29
CA ARG A 178 -4.48 15.10 -16.53
C ARG A 178 -5.59 14.36 -17.25
#